data_AF-A0A2V3Y5R6-F1
#
_entry.id   AF-A0A2V3Y5R6-F1
#
_cell.length_a   1.000
_cell.length_b   1.000
_cell.length_c   1.000
_cell.angle_alpha   90.00
_cell.angle_beta   90.00
_cell.angle_gamma   90.00
#
_symmetry.space_group_name_H-M   'P 1'
#
loop_
_entity.id
_entity.type
_entity.pdbx_description
1 polymer ?
#
loop_
_entity_poly.entity_id
_entity_poly.type
_entity_poly.pdbx_seq_one_letter_code
_entity_poly.pdbx_strand_id
1 'polypeptide(L)'
;MSKKTVILMIATVLCIIATVVLHGVVDNSDVEYEEVEVKVISSETVYKKILGKRQMQYEVFVSYYGKEYELKNTHSSAPYIPGRTVTAYLSNEKLYANIEGVKTSTPVAFLYFACLIASFGMLIMTLSSFGSKKKNLANT
;
A
#
# COMPACT_ATOMS: atom_id res chain seq x y z
N MET A 1 -14.16 33.05 6.52
CA MET A 1 -14.10 31.66 6.00
C MET A 1 -15.48 31.04 6.07
N SER A 2 -15.88 30.11 5.18
CA SER A 2 -17.21 29.48 5.31
C SER A 2 -17.18 28.45 6.45
N LYS A 3 -18.30 28.25 7.18
CA LYS A 3 -18.39 27.20 8.23
C LYS A 3 -17.97 25.83 7.69
N LYS A 4 -18.30 25.52 6.44
CA LYS A 4 -17.91 24.29 5.74
C LYS A 4 -16.40 24.18 5.55
N THR A 5 -15.73 25.27 5.18
CA THR A 5 -14.26 25.32 5.03
C THR A 5 -13.54 25.12 6.36
N VAL A 6 -14.07 25.66 7.46
CA VAL A 6 -13.51 25.48 8.80
C VAL A 6 -13.62 24.02 9.24
N ILE A 7 -14.80 23.40 9.08
CA ILE A 7 -15.01 21.99 9.40
C ILE A 7 -14.05 21.09 8.60
N LEU A 8 -13.89 21.38 7.31
CA LEU A 8 -13.02 20.58 6.44
C LEU A 8 -11.54 20.75 6.80
N MET A 9 -11.09 21.95 7.21
CA MET A 9 -9.74 22.13 7.76
C MET A 9 -9.51 21.33 9.05
N ILE A 10 -10.45 21.40 10.00
CA ILE A 10 -10.34 20.66 11.26
C ILE A 10 -10.28 19.14 10.98
N ALA A 11 -11.17 18.64 10.11
CA ALA A 11 -11.15 17.25 9.70
C ALA A 11 -9.83 16.85 9.01
N THR A 12 -9.26 17.72 8.19
CA THR A 12 -7.96 17.50 7.53
C THR A 12 -6.85 17.37 8.57
N VAL A 13 -6.79 18.29 9.54
CA VAL A 13 -5.78 18.25 10.61
C VAL A 13 -5.90 16.98 11.45
N LEU A 14 -7.12 16.61 11.86
CA LEU A 14 -7.36 15.37 12.61
C LEU A 14 -6.95 14.13 11.79
N CYS A 15 -7.23 14.12 10.49
CA CYS A 15 -6.85 13.03 9.60
C CYS A 15 -5.33 12.92 9.45
N ILE A 16 -4.61 14.04 9.36
CA ILE A 16 -3.14 14.06 9.35
C ILE A 16 -2.58 13.49 10.66
N ILE A 17 -3.11 13.92 11.81
CA ILE A 17 -2.69 13.40 13.13
C ILE A 17 -2.92 11.88 13.19
N ALA A 18 -4.10 11.41 12.77
CA ALA A 18 -4.40 9.99 12.73
C ALA A 18 -3.44 9.21 11.82
N THR A 19 -3.09 9.75 10.65
CA THR A 19 -2.11 9.16 9.74
C THR A 19 -0.72 9.04 10.38
N VAL A 20 -0.25 10.06 11.13
CA VAL A 20 1.04 10.00 11.83
C VAL A 20 1.04 8.94 12.92
N VAL A 21 -0.03 8.85 13.71
CA VAL A 21 -0.16 7.81 14.75
C VAL A 21 -0.19 6.41 14.10
N LEU A 22 -1.01 6.22 13.08
CA LEU A 22 -1.11 4.96 12.35
C LEU A 22 0.21 4.57 11.68
N HIS A 23 0.97 5.54 11.16
CA HIS A 23 2.30 5.28 10.60
C HIS A 23 3.22 4.65 11.64
N GLY A 24 3.29 5.24 12.84
CA GLY A 24 4.07 4.69 13.95
C GLY A 24 3.61 3.29 14.36
N VAL A 25 2.30 3.03 14.37
CA VAL A 25 1.76 1.69 14.68
C VAL A 25 2.13 0.67 13.59
N VAL A 26 2.07 1.03 12.31
CA VAL A 26 2.44 0.14 11.21
C VAL A 26 3.93 -0.16 11.21
N ASP A 27 4.78 0.85 11.40
CA ASP A 27 6.24 0.68 11.43
C ASP A 27 6.67 -0.22 12.59
N ASN A 28 6.08 -0.01 13.78
CA ASN A 28 6.37 -0.78 14.99
C ASN A 28 5.48 -2.01 15.15
N SER A 29 4.66 -2.37 14.15
CA SER A 29 3.84 -3.58 14.25
C SER A 29 4.75 -4.80 14.18
N ASP A 30 4.80 -5.54 15.29
CA ASP A 30 5.32 -6.90 15.32
C ASP A 30 4.25 -7.79 14.69
N VAL A 31 4.37 -7.98 13.38
CA VAL A 31 3.46 -8.87 12.66
C VAL A 31 3.95 -10.29 12.84
N GLU A 32 3.06 -11.19 13.23
CA GLU A 32 3.37 -12.61 13.28
C GLU A 32 3.61 -13.14 11.86
N TYR A 33 4.85 -13.60 11.64
CA TYR A 33 5.25 -14.32 10.46
C TYR A 33 6.20 -15.45 10.84
N GLU A 34 6.21 -16.48 10.02
CA GLU A 34 7.17 -17.57 10.11
C GLU A 34 8.10 -17.49 8.90
N GLU A 35 9.40 -17.52 9.13
CA GLU A 35 10.39 -17.65 8.05
C GLU A 35 10.42 -19.09 7.57
N VAL A 36 10.14 -19.29 6.29
CA VAL A 36 10.01 -20.62 5.69
C VAL A 36 10.83 -20.71 4.41
N GLU A 37 11.43 -21.87 4.18
CA GLU A 37 12.10 -22.18 2.92
C GLU A 37 11.09 -22.72 1.91
N VAL A 38 11.02 -22.08 0.75
CA VAL A 38 10.09 -22.43 -0.32
C VAL A 38 10.82 -22.63 -1.64
N LYS A 39 10.33 -23.54 -2.47
CA LYS A 39 10.96 -23.83 -3.76
C LYS A 39 10.28 -23.04 -4.88
N VAL A 40 11.02 -22.26 -5.64
CA VAL A 40 10.47 -21.53 -6.79
C VAL A 40 9.99 -22.52 -7.86
N ILE A 41 8.73 -22.40 -8.26
CA ILE A 41 8.11 -23.17 -9.34
C ILE A 41 8.26 -22.41 -10.66
N SER A 42 7.87 -21.13 -10.65
CA SER A 42 7.92 -20.25 -11.82
C SER A 42 8.20 -18.80 -11.40
N SER A 43 8.72 -18.02 -12.34
CA SER A 43 9.03 -16.61 -12.16
C SER A 43 8.89 -15.92 -13.50
N GLU A 44 7.84 -15.12 -13.64
CA GLU A 44 7.46 -14.48 -14.89
C GLU A 44 7.26 -12.98 -14.70
N THR A 45 7.64 -12.23 -15.73
CA THR A 45 7.32 -10.81 -15.82
C THR A 45 6.09 -10.66 -16.69
N VAL A 46 4.96 -10.33 -16.07
CA VAL A 46 3.67 -10.18 -16.72
C VAL A 46 3.33 -8.69 -16.86
N TYR A 47 2.72 -8.33 -17.98
CA TYR A 47 2.24 -6.97 -18.19
C TYR A 47 0.71 -6.95 -18.14
N LYS A 48 0.15 -6.33 -17.09
CA LYS A 48 -1.30 -6.18 -16.94
C LYS A 48 -1.74 -4.77 -17.33
N LYS A 49 -2.92 -4.66 -17.92
CA LYS A 49 -3.53 -3.36 -18.23
C LYS A 49 -4.39 -2.94 -17.06
N ILE A 50 -3.98 -1.89 -16.35
CA ILE A 50 -4.68 -1.33 -15.18
C ILE A 50 -4.95 0.14 -15.47
N LEU A 51 -6.21 0.57 -15.34
CA LEU A 51 -6.62 1.96 -15.61
C LEU A 51 -6.14 2.47 -16.98
N GLY A 52 -6.19 1.61 -18.00
CA GLY A 52 -5.78 1.93 -19.37
C GLY A 52 -4.27 1.95 -19.61
N LYS A 53 -3.43 1.86 -18.56
CA LYS A 53 -1.96 1.84 -18.67
C LYS A 53 -1.42 0.42 -18.52
N ARG A 54 -0.35 0.11 -19.24
CA ARG A 54 0.38 -1.16 -19.11
C ARG A 54 1.29 -1.06 -17.88
N GLN A 55 1.06 -1.93 -16.90
CA GLN A 55 1.86 -2.04 -15.68
C GLN A 55 2.60 -3.37 -15.68
N MET A 56 3.87 -3.33 -15.29
CA MET A 56 4.73 -4.50 -15.13
C MET A 56 4.46 -5.10 -13.75
N GLN A 57 4.23 -6.42 -13.70
CA GLN A 57 4.06 -7.21 -12.48
C GLN A 57 4.99 -8.42 -12.55
N TYR A 58 5.43 -8.88 -11.38
CA TYR A 58 6.27 -10.07 -11.26
C TYR A 58 5.44 -11.17 -10.61
N GLU A 59 5.08 -12.17 -11.40
CA GLU A 59 4.35 -13.33 -10.91
C GLU A 59 5.36 -14.43 -10.58
N VAL A 60 5.51 -14.72 -9.29
CA VAL A 60 6.44 -15.74 -8.80
C VAL A 60 5.62 -16.74 -8.02
N PHE A 61 5.63 -17.99 -8.46
CA PHE A 61 4.96 -19.08 -7.77
C PHE A 61 5.99 -19.96 -7.08
N VAL A 62 5.68 -20.35 -5.85
CA VAL A 62 6.54 -21.15 -4.99
C VAL A 62 5.78 -22.36 -4.44
N SER A 63 6.50 -23.45 -4.24
CA SER A 63 6.00 -24.65 -3.59
C SER A 63 6.34 -24.63 -2.12
N TYR A 64 5.32 -24.80 -1.29
CA TYR A 64 5.44 -24.99 0.15
C TYR A 64 4.60 -26.20 0.55
N TYR A 65 5.23 -27.20 1.18
CA TYR A 65 4.61 -28.50 1.49
C TYR A 65 3.82 -29.14 0.33
N GLY A 66 4.33 -29.03 -0.89
CA GLY A 66 3.71 -29.63 -2.08
C GLY A 66 2.48 -28.89 -2.62
N LYS A 67 2.11 -27.75 -2.02
CA LYS A 67 1.10 -26.83 -2.55
C LYS A 67 1.77 -25.65 -3.23
N GLU A 68 1.12 -25.15 -4.27
CA GLU A 68 1.56 -23.95 -5.00
C GLU A 68 0.96 -22.70 -4.38
N TYR A 69 1.80 -21.69 -4.18
CA TYR A 69 1.45 -20.40 -3.61
C TYR A 69 2.04 -19.29 -4.47
N GLU A 70 1.29 -18.20 -4.63
CA GLU A 70 1.81 -16.95 -5.17
C GLU A 70 2.66 -16.25 -4.11
N LEU A 71 3.91 -15.93 -4.44
CA LEU A 71 4.80 -15.15 -3.59
C LEU A 71 4.48 -13.66 -3.74
N LYS A 72 3.95 -13.06 -2.68
CA LYS A 72 3.49 -11.66 -2.68
C LYS A 72 4.63 -10.68 -2.44
N ASN A 73 4.41 -9.44 -2.87
CA ASN A 73 5.36 -8.32 -2.73
C ASN A 73 6.72 -8.54 -3.40
N THR A 74 6.72 -9.19 -4.57
CA THR A 74 7.90 -9.40 -5.41
C THR A 74 8.19 -8.15 -6.25
N HIS A 75 9.37 -7.57 -6.06
CA HIS A 75 9.81 -6.37 -6.81
C HIS A 75 10.68 -6.69 -8.04
N SER A 76 11.05 -7.96 -8.23
CA SER A 76 11.84 -8.44 -9.36
C SER A 76 11.65 -9.94 -9.52
N SER A 77 11.73 -10.44 -10.76
CA SER A 77 11.76 -11.88 -11.07
C SER A 77 13.19 -12.47 -11.07
N ALA A 78 14.22 -11.63 -11.17
CA ALA A 78 15.62 -12.05 -11.28
C ALA A 78 16.15 -12.94 -10.12
N PRO A 79 15.81 -12.69 -8.84
CA PRO A 79 16.31 -13.54 -7.75
C PRO A 79 15.58 -14.89 -7.67
N TYR A 80 14.43 -15.04 -8.33
CA TYR A 80 13.56 -16.22 -8.23
C TYR A 80 13.77 -17.14 -9.44
N ILE A 81 14.84 -17.92 -9.41
CA ILE A 81 15.13 -18.89 -10.48
C ILE A 81 14.34 -20.18 -10.20
N PRO A 82 13.52 -20.67 -11.15
CA PRO A 82 12.80 -21.94 -11.01
C PRO A 82 13.70 -23.08 -10.54
N GLY A 83 13.22 -23.82 -9.55
CA GLY A 83 13.94 -24.92 -8.92
C GLY A 83 14.83 -24.54 -7.73
N ARG A 84 15.13 -23.26 -7.51
CA ARG A 84 15.87 -22.80 -6.31
C ARG A 84 14.97 -22.72 -5.09
N THR A 85 15.58 -22.93 -3.93
CA THR A 85 14.99 -22.62 -2.63
C THR A 85 15.27 -21.16 -2.28
N VAL A 86 14.25 -20.46 -1.80
CA VAL A 86 14.33 -19.07 -1.33
C VAL A 86 13.63 -18.95 0.02
N THR A 87 14.06 -17.99 0.85
CA THR A 87 13.37 -17.65 2.09
C THR A 87 12.13 -16.83 1.77
N ALA A 88 10.99 -17.22 2.32
CA ALA A 88 9.74 -16.49 2.27
C ALA A 88 9.15 -16.35 3.67
N TYR A 89 8.22 -15.43 3.82
CA TYR A 89 7.58 -15.11 5.10
C TYR A 89 6.11 -15.54 5.04
N LEU A 90 5.75 -16.54 5.83
CA LEU A 90 4.39 -17.06 5.93
C LEU A 90 3.62 -16.27 6.97
N SER A 91 2.52 -15.63 6.55
CA SER A 91 1.61 -14.93 7.46
C SER A 91 0.18 -15.01 6.92
N ASN A 92 -0.79 -15.31 7.79
CA ASN A 92 -2.21 -15.46 7.41
C ASN A 92 -2.41 -16.35 6.17
N GLU A 93 -1.75 -17.52 6.15
CA GLU A 93 -1.79 -18.51 5.05
C GLU A 93 -1.28 -18.02 3.69
N LYS A 94 -0.59 -16.87 3.67
CA LYS A 94 -0.01 -16.27 2.46
C LYS A 94 1.51 -16.18 2.60
N LEU A 95 2.20 -16.31 1.48
CA LEU A 95 3.66 -16.17 1.41
C LEU A 95 4.05 -14.82 0.85
N TYR A 96 5.02 -14.20 1.49
CA TYR A 96 5.55 -12.89 1.14
C TYR A 96 7.06 -12.98 0.88
N ALA A 97 7.54 -12.21 -0.09
CA ALA A 97 8.96 -12.10 -0.42
C ALA A 97 9.76 -11.34 0.64
N ASN A 98 9.09 -10.48 1.44
CA ASN A 98 9.72 -9.64 2.46
C ASN A 98 8.74 -9.32 3.60
N ILE A 99 9.30 -8.89 4.73
CA ILE A 99 8.56 -8.48 5.93
C ILE A 99 7.67 -7.26 5.66
N GLU A 100 8.09 -6.35 4.78
CA GLU A 100 7.30 -5.18 4.38
C GLU A 100 5.96 -5.56 3.74
N GLY A 101 5.95 -6.63 2.94
CA GLY A 101 4.74 -7.17 2.33
C GLY A 101 3.76 -7.73 3.37
N VAL A 102 4.30 -8.31 4.44
CA VAL A 102 3.53 -8.78 5.59
C VAL A 102 2.90 -7.58 6.32
N LYS A 103 3.71 -6.55 6.67
CA LYS A 103 3.25 -5.34 7.37
C LYS A 103 2.17 -4.58 6.61
N THR A 104 2.35 -4.41 5.30
CA THR A 104 1.41 -3.69 4.43
C THR A 104 0.13 -4.46 4.13
N SER A 105 0.08 -5.75 4.44
CA SER A 105 -1.12 -6.58 4.29
C SER A 105 -2.02 -6.58 5.52
N THR A 106 -1.63 -5.90 6.60
CA THR A 106 -2.42 -5.84 7.84
C THR A 106 -3.63 -4.88 7.70
N PRO A 107 -4.73 -5.11 8.44
CA PRO A 107 -5.85 -4.18 8.48
C PRO A 107 -5.46 -2.76 8.91
N VAL A 108 -4.46 -2.64 9.79
CA VAL A 108 -3.94 -1.35 10.27
C VAL A 108 -3.24 -0.59 9.15
N ALA A 109 -2.42 -1.27 8.34
CA ALA A 109 -1.79 -0.66 7.17
C ALA A 109 -2.82 -0.18 6.14
N PHE A 110 -3.90 -0.94 5.92
CA PHE A 110 -5.00 -0.48 5.07
C PHE A 110 -5.63 0.82 5.60
N LEU A 111 -5.89 0.91 6.91
CA LEU A 111 -6.42 2.12 7.54
C LEU A 111 -5.47 3.32 7.38
N TYR A 112 -4.17 3.09 7.58
CA TYR A 112 -3.12 4.09 7.37
C TYR A 112 -3.16 4.66 5.95
N PHE A 113 -3.14 3.80 4.92
CA PHE A 113 -3.18 4.25 3.53
C PHE A 113 -4.49 4.95 3.16
N ALA A 114 -5.63 4.49 3.71
CA ALA A 114 -6.91 5.16 3.51
C ALA A 114 -6.92 6.58 4.10
N CYS A 115 -6.44 6.76 5.34
CA CYS A 115 -6.29 8.08 5.97
C CYS A 115 -5.30 8.96 5.20
N LEU A 116 -4.20 8.39 4.71
CA LEU A 116 -3.22 9.10 3.90
C LEU A 116 -3.85 9.64 2.60
N ILE A 117 -4.53 8.79 1.83
CA ILE A 117 -5.23 9.21 0.60
C ILE A 117 -6.32 10.25 0.91
N ALA A 118 -7.10 10.06 1.98
CA ALA A 118 -8.14 10.99 2.39
C ALA A 118 -7.57 12.38 2.75
N SER A 119 -6.44 12.41 3.48
CA SER A 119 -5.76 13.66 3.84
C SER A 119 -5.31 14.45 2.61
N PHE A 120 -4.73 13.78 1.60
CA PHE A 120 -4.38 14.41 0.32
C PHE A 120 -5.62 14.94 -0.41
N GLY A 121 -6.69 14.16 -0.49
CA GLY A 121 -7.94 14.59 -1.12
C GLY A 121 -8.55 15.83 -0.46
N MET A 122 -8.62 15.83 0.89
CA MET A 122 -9.14 16.95 1.65
C MET A 122 -8.26 18.21 1.54
N LEU A 123 -6.94 18.05 1.49
CA LEU A 123 -6.01 19.16 1.29
C LEU A 123 -6.22 19.82 -0.09
N ILE A 124 -6.35 19.01 -1.16
CA ILE A 124 -6.64 19.51 -2.50
C ILE A 124 -7.98 20.27 -2.52
N MET A 125 -9.04 19.69 -1.95
CA MET A 125 -10.37 20.34 -1.87
C MET A 125 -10.33 21.66 -1.09
N THR A 126 -9.54 21.71 -0.01
CA THR A 126 -9.35 22.94 0.78
C THR A 126 -8.69 24.03 -0.06
N LEU A 127 -7.60 23.70 -0.76
CA LEU A 127 -6.87 24.65 -1.61
C LEU A 127 -7.74 25.17 -2.77
N SER A 128 -8.50 24.29 -3.44
CA SER A 128 -9.41 24.69 -4.51
C SER A 128 -10.52 25.64 -4.02
N SER A 129 -11.02 25.46 -2.79
CA SER A 129 -12.02 26.35 -2.18
C SER A 129 -11.49 27.77 -1.94
N PHE A 130 -10.20 27.92 -1.64
CA PHE A 130 -9.54 29.22 -1.50
C PHE A 130 -9.27 29.90 -2.84
N GLY A 131 -8.81 29.15 -3.85
CA GLY A 131 -8.56 29.67 -5.19
C GLY A 131 -9.81 30.23 -5.88
N SER A 132 -10.95 29.56 -5.73
CA SER A 132 -12.22 30.01 -6.31
C SER A 132 -12.77 31.31 -5.68
N LYS A 133 -12.47 31.58 -4.40
CA LYS A 133 -12.86 32.86 -3.77
C LYS A 133 -12.06 34.05 -4.28
N LYS A 134 -10.80 33.85 -4.66
CA LYS A 134 -9.93 34.92 -5.16
C LYS A 134 -10.37 35.42 -6.54
N LYS A 135 -10.93 34.55 -7.40
CA LYS A 135 -11.49 34.93 -8.71
C LYS A 135 -12.74 35.81 -8.60
N ASN A 136 -13.60 35.58 -7.60
CA ASN A 136 -14.81 36.40 -7.44
C ASN A 136 -14.53 37.82 -6.92
N LEU A 137 -13.44 38.01 -6.15
CA LEU A 137 -13.01 39.33 -5.64
C LEU A 137 -12.27 40.19 -6.68
N ALA A 138 -11.77 39.61 -7.77
CA ALA A 138 -11.10 40.35 -8.84
C ALA A 138 -12.04 40.83 -9.96
N ASN A 139 -13.30 40.37 -9.93
CA ASN A 139 -14.34 40.72 -10.90
C ASN A 139 -15.46 41.61 -10.30
N THR A 140 -15.21 42.22 -9.14
CA THR A 140 -16.09 43.24 -8.52
C THR A 140 -15.31 44.53 -8.40
#